data_AF-A0A261Q8W5-F1
#
_entry.id   AF-A0A261Q8W5-F1
#
_cell.length_a   1.000
_cell.length_b   1.000
_cell.length_c   1.000
_cell.angle_alpha   90.00
_cell.angle_beta   90.00
_cell.angle_gamma   90.00
#
_symmetry.space_group_name_H-M   'P 1'
#
loop_
_entity.id
_entity.type
_entity.pdbx_description
1 polymer ?
#
loop_
_entity_poly.entity_id
_entity_poly.type
_entity_poly.pdbx_seq_one_letter_code
_entity_poly.pdbx_strand_id
1 'polypeptide(L)'
;MGYNEKELQEAYDHYKTEAEVQLNPDYNARQTIIGDNPEDTKDHNYGNNDVIGPDARHGTHVAGIIGADRNNDLGMKGVADNVKILVVRAVPDGDERDKDVANAIRYAVDNGAQIINMSFGKAYSPQKEAVDEAVKYAESKNVLLVHAAGNESQNTDVEPNFPNRKLKSGTEPNNWIEVGALSWEPNKVANFSNYGKKGVDLFSPGVALYSTVPGSKYEELDGTSMAAPVVAGVAALVKSYFPKITAAQLRQLLIESTVKFPEQQVNQPGGEGQVAFGELSNSGGEVNAYNAVKLALEWEKAGKIK
;
A
#
# COMPACT_ATOMS: atom_id res chain seq x y z
N MET A 1 -34.37 9.55 6.93
CA MET A 1 -32.95 9.84 6.62
C MET A 1 -32.95 10.85 5.51
N GLY A 2 -32.34 12.00 5.72
CA GLY A 2 -32.18 13.03 4.70
C GLY A 2 -30.76 13.59 4.83
N TYR A 3 -30.15 13.91 3.70
CA TYR A 3 -28.84 14.53 3.70
C TYR A 3 -28.90 15.91 4.35
N ASN A 4 -27.92 16.22 5.18
CA ASN A 4 -27.74 17.57 5.69
C ASN A 4 -27.03 18.46 4.65
N GLU A 5 -27.02 19.77 4.88
CA GLU A 5 -26.46 20.75 3.93
C GLU A 5 -24.98 20.48 3.61
N LYS A 6 -24.20 20.02 4.59
CA LYS A 6 -22.79 19.67 4.40
C LYS A 6 -22.65 18.45 3.48
N GLU A 7 -23.44 17.40 3.71
CA GLU A 7 -23.43 16.19 2.87
C GLU A 7 -23.87 16.49 1.43
N LEU A 8 -24.84 17.39 1.25
CA LEU A 8 -25.26 17.86 -0.08
C LEU A 8 -24.16 18.65 -0.78
N GLN A 9 -23.43 19.50 -0.05
CA GLN A 9 -22.32 20.27 -0.59
C GLN A 9 -21.14 19.36 -0.98
N GLU A 10 -20.78 18.39 -0.14
CA GLU A 10 -19.75 17.41 -0.45
C GLU A 10 -20.09 16.59 -1.70
N ALA A 11 -21.34 16.14 -1.83
CA ALA A 11 -21.81 15.46 -3.03
C ALA A 11 -21.76 16.36 -4.28
N TYR A 12 -22.17 17.63 -4.16
CA TYR A 12 -22.10 18.59 -5.26
C TYR A 12 -20.65 18.83 -5.71
N ASP A 13 -19.73 19.08 -4.78
CA ASP A 13 -18.32 19.35 -5.08
C ASP A 13 -17.64 18.12 -5.73
N HIS A 14 -17.99 16.92 -5.26
CA HIS A 14 -17.54 15.66 -5.85
C HIS A 14 -17.96 15.53 -7.32
N TYR A 15 -19.28 15.58 -7.61
CA TYR A 15 -19.77 15.41 -8.99
C TYR A 15 -19.38 16.56 -9.91
N LYS A 16 -19.23 17.77 -9.36
CA LYS A 16 -18.71 18.91 -10.12
C LYS A 16 -17.27 18.66 -10.56
N THR A 17 -16.40 18.21 -9.65
CA THR A 17 -15.01 17.87 -9.97
C THR A 17 -14.95 16.74 -10.99
N GLU A 18 -15.78 15.71 -10.81
CA GLU A 18 -15.87 14.62 -11.77
C GLU A 18 -16.23 15.13 -13.19
N ALA A 19 -17.25 15.97 -13.30
CA ALA A 19 -17.72 16.50 -14.58
C ALA A 19 -16.76 17.51 -15.23
N GLU A 20 -16.19 18.44 -14.45
CA GLU A 20 -15.38 19.55 -14.97
C GLU A 20 -13.90 19.18 -15.17
N VAL A 21 -13.40 18.17 -14.44
CA VAL A 21 -11.99 17.78 -14.40
C VAL A 21 -11.77 16.34 -14.84
N GLN A 22 -12.38 15.36 -14.17
CA GLN A 22 -12.01 13.94 -14.34
C GLN A 22 -12.54 13.34 -15.66
N LEU A 23 -13.77 13.68 -16.03
CA LEU A 23 -14.45 13.22 -17.25
C LEU A 23 -14.37 14.23 -18.39
N ASN A 24 -13.74 15.40 -18.17
CA ASN A 24 -13.63 16.45 -19.16
C ASN A 24 -12.43 16.20 -20.10
N PRO A 25 -12.64 15.82 -21.37
CA PRO A 25 -11.54 15.52 -22.29
C PRO A 25 -10.72 16.76 -22.67
N ASP A 26 -11.27 17.97 -22.50
CA ASP A 26 -10.59 19.23 -22.78
C ASP A 26 -9.74 19.70 -21.59
N TYR A 27 -9.93 19.12 -20.39
CA TYR A 27 -9.15 19.46 -19.21
C TYR A 27 -7.80 18.75 -19.22
N ASN A 28 -6.72 19.52 -19.34
CA ASN A 28 -5.36 19.01 -19.29
C ASN A 28 -4.50 19.77 -18.26
N ALA A 29 -4.75 19.51 -16.98
CA ALA A 29 -3.94 20.03 -15.88
C ALA A 29 -2.46 19.67 -16.01
N ARG A 30 -2.14 18.49 -16.57
CA ARG A 30 -0.75 18.04 -16.64
C ARG A 30 0.08 18.93 -17.54
N GLN A 31 -0.43 19.28 -18.73
CA GLN A 31 0.26 20.19 -19.63
C GLN A 31 0.40 21.61 -19.06
N THR A 32 -0.60 22.08 -18.30
CA THR A 32 -0.66 23.48 -17.84
C THR A 32 0.02 23.72 -16.49
N ILE A 33 0.03 22.73 -15.60
CA ILE A 33 0.58 22.82 -14.24
C ILE A 33 1.95 22.13 -14.14
N ILE A 34 2.05 20.88 -14.61
CA ILE A 34 3.30 20.10 -14.50
C ILE A 34 4.23 20.43 -15.68
N GLY A 35 3.67 20.59 -16.88
CA GLY A 35 4.41 20.94 -18.09
C GLY A 35 5.27 19.80 -18.64
N ASP A 36 5.05 18.56 -18.21
CA ASP A 36 5.79 17.38 -18.66
C ASP A 36 5.07 16.59 -19.76
N ASN A 37 5.80 15.69 -20.42
CA ASN A 37 5.20 14.69 -21.31
C ASN A 37 4.93 13.40 -20.52
N PRO A 38 3.67 13.00 -20.28
CA PRO A 38 3.34 11.75 -19.59
C PRO A 38 3.78 10.50 -20.34
N GLU A 39 3.98 10.60 -21.66
CA GLU A 39 4.45 9.49 -22.50
C GLU A 39 5.96 9.31 -22.50
N ASP A 40 6.70 10.31 -22.01
CA ASP A 40 8.14 10.19 -21.85
C ASP A 40 8.47 9.61 -20.47
N THR A 41 8.49 8.28 -20.39
CA THR A 41 8.79 7.54 -19.16
C THR A 41 10.25 7.69 -18.68
N LYS A 42 11.12 8.31 -19.48
CA LYS A 42 12.53 8.56 -19.15
C LYS A 42 12.76 9.95 -18.56
N ASP A 43 11.77 10.82 -18.65
CA ASP A 43 11.80 12.09 -17.95
C ASP A 43 11.50 11.87 -16.47
N HIS A 44 12.52 12.09 -15.65
CA HIS A 44 12.46 11.92 -14.20
C HIS A 44 12.46 13.26 -13.45
N ASN A 45 12.50 14.40 -14.15
CA ASN A 45 12.74 15.71 -13.53
C ASN A 45 11.50 16.60 -13.55
N TYR A 46 10.51 16.25 -12.73
CA TYR A 46 9.27 17.02 -12.53
C TYR A 46 8.73 16.85 -11.10
N GLY A 47 7.70 17.63 -10.78
CA GLY A 47 7.09 17.68 -9.46
C GLY A 47 7.53 18.92 -8.66
N ASN A 48 7.05 19.01 -7.42
CA ASN A 48 7.41 20.07 -6.49
C ASN A 48 7.57 19.51 -5.07
N ASN A 49 8.01 20.35 -4.14
CA ASN A 49 8.20 19.98 -2.74
C ASN A 49 6.94 20.17 -1.87
N ASP A 50 5.80 20.50 -2.47
CA ASP A 50 4.52 20.57 -1.77
C ASP A 50 3.85 19.19 -1.75
N VAL A 51 4.10 18.46 -0.66
CA VAL A 51 3.51 17.14 -0.43
C VAL A 51 2.09 17.20 0.16
N ILE A 52 1.61 18.40 0.53
CA ILE A 52 0.26 18.58 1.05
C ILE A 52 -0.71 18.59 -0.14
N GLY A 53 -0.46 19.45 -1.13
CA GLY A 53 -1.36 19.62 -2.27
C GLY A 53 -2.79 19.98 -1.83
N PRO A 54 -3.80 19.83 -2.72
CA PRO A 54 -5.19 20.16 -2.40
C PRO A 54 -5.82 19.16 -1.41
N ASP A 55 -5.35 17.90 -1.39
CA ASP A 55 -5.79 16.87 -0.45
C ASP A 55 -4.61 15.99 -0.01
N ALA A 56 -4.36 15.97 1.30
CA ALA A 56 -3.34 15.14 1.95
C ALA A 56 -3.94 14.08 2.89
N ARG A 57 -5.27 13.93 2.92
CA ARG A 57 -6.00 13.12 3.91
C ARG A 57 -5.54 11.67 3.91
N HIS A 58 -5.57 11.01 2.76
CA HIS A 58 -5.21 9.60 2.62
C HIS A 58 -3.74 9.34 2.97
N GLY A 59 -2.80 10.10 2.38
CA GLY A 59 -1.37 9.94 2.65
C GLY A 59 -0.98 10.20 4.11
N THR A 60 -1.63 11.17 4.78
CA THR A 60 -1.43 11.44 6.21
C THR A 60 -1.92 10.27 7.06
N HIS A 61 -3.06 9.67 6.70
CA HIS A 61 -3.64 8.52 7.40
C HIS A 61 -2.74 7.28 7.29
N VAL A 62 -2.30 6.97 6.08
CA VAL A 62 -1.32 5.92 5.78
C VAL A 62 -0.02 6.11 6.58
N ALA A 63 0.54 7.32 6.58
CA ALA A 63 1.78 7.63 7.31
C ALA A 63 1.62 7.46 8.83
N GLY A 64 0.48 7.86 9.39
CA GLY A 64 0.18 7.70 10.81
C GLY A 64 0.15 6.24 11.26
N ILE A 65 -0.42 5.34 10.44
CA ILE A 65 -0.45 3.89 10.73
C ILE A 65 0.98 3.36 10.87
N ILE A 66 1.91 3.81 10.03
CA ILE A 66 3.31 3.39 10.10
C ILE A 66 4.00 3.96 11.35
N GLY A 67 3.89 5.27 11.58
CA GLY A 67 4.84 5.98 12.45
C GLY A 67 4.27 7.18 13.21
N ALA A 68 2.98 7.21 13.56
CA ALA A 68 2.48 8.19 14.52
C ALA A 68 3.24 8.06 15.85
N ASP A 69 3.62 9.22 16.42
CA ASP A 69 4.51 9.30 17.59
C ASP A 69 3.94 8.53 18.78
N ARG A 70 4.75 7.60 19.29
CA ARG A 70 4.36 6.71 20.39
C ARG A 70 4.67 7.28 21.78
N ASN A 71 5.42 8.39 21.83
CA ASN A 71 5.94 9.02 23.06
C ASN A 71 5.04 10.12 23.62
N ASN A 72 3.94 10.44 22.94
CA ASN A 72 2.92 11.35 23.44
C ASN A 72 1.60 10.60 23.74
N ASP A 73 0.66 11.30 24.35
CA ASP A 73 -0.67 10.79 24.74
C ASP A 73 -1.78 11.28 23.79
N LEU A 74 -1.45 11.64 22.55
CA LEU A 74 -2.40 12.20 21.57
C LEU A 74 -2.80 11.15 20.53
N GLY A 75 -4.10 11.00 20.31
CA GLY A 75 -4.64 10.19 19.22
C GLY A 75 -4.24 8.72 19.27
N MET A 76 -3.35 8.31 18.37
CA MET A 76 -2.97 6.90 18.18
C MET A 76 -1.45 6.73 18.04
N LYS A 77 -0.99 5.48 18.22
CA LYS A 77 0.42 5.08 18.17
C LYS A 77 0.66 4.27 16.89
N GLY A 78 1.58 4.74 16.04
CA GLY A 78 1.95 4.03 14.81
C GLY A 78 2.59 2.69 15.11
N VAL A 79 2.62 1.77 14.15
CA VAL A 79 3.16 0.41 14.35
C VAL A 79 4.65 0.44 14.69
N ALA A 80 5.43 1.31 14.05
CA ALA A 80 6.85 1.51 14.32
C ALA A 80 7.09 2.76 15.19
N ASP A 81 8.07 2.68 16.09
CA ASP A 81 8.41 3.77 17.02
C ASP A 81 9.47 4.72 16.42
N ASN A 82 10.64 4.19 16.09
CA ASN A 82 11.77 4.97 15.58
C ASN A 82 11.89 4.86 14.05
N VAL A 83 10.94 5.47 13.34
CA VAL A 83 10.88 5.46 11.87
C VAL A 83 10.92 6.88 11.32
N LYS A 84 11.57 7.07 10.17
CA LYS A 84 11.48 8.31 9.39
C LYS A 84 10.61 8.06 8.17
N ILE A 85 9.66 8.95 7.93
CA ILE A 85 8.77 8.89 6.77
C ILE A 85 9.30 9.83 5.69
N LEU A 86 9.63 9.28 4.53
CA LEU A 86 9.86 10.02 3.30
C LEU A 86 8.53 10.09 2.54
N VAL A 87 7.97 11.29 2.39
CA VAL A 87 6.70 11.48 1.68
C VAL A 87 6.96 11.75 0.20
N VAL A 88 6.33 10.98 -0.67
CA VAL A 88 6.38 11.14 -2.13
C VAL A 88 4.95 11.12 -2.67
N ARG A 89 4.48 12.24 -3.22
CA ARG A 89 3.14 12.34 -3.81
C ARG A 89 3.19 11.83 -5.26
N ALA A 90 2.81 10.58 -5.46
CA ALA A 90 2.82 9.91 -6.77
C ALA A 90 1.46 9.94 -7.50
N VAL A 91 0.36 10.10 -6.76
CA VAL A 91 -1.00 9.97 -7.27
C VAL A 91 -1.65 11.35 -7.34
N PRO A 92 -2.18 11.78 -8.51
CA PRO A 92 -3.01 12.97 -8.61
C PRO A 92 -4.40 12.71 -7.99
N ASP A 93 -5.32 13.68 -8.10
CA ASP A 93 -6.74 13.39 -7.89
C ASP A 93 -7.26 12.62 -9.11
N GLY A 94 -7.27 11.28 -9.02
CA GLY A 94 -7.54 10.33 -10.10
C GLY A 94 -6.50 9.20 -10.18
N ASP A 95 -6.56 8.40 -11.25
CA ASP A 95 -5.65 7.26 -11.44
C ASP A 95 -4.17 7.67 -11.55
N GLU A 96 -3.29 6.87 -10.95
CA GLU A 96 -1.86 7.05 -11.07
C GLU A 96 -1.34 6.75 -12.48
N ARG A 97 -0.43 7.57 -13.00
CA ARG A 97 0.26 7.26 -14.28
C ARG A 97 1.48 6.41 -14.01
N ASP A 98 1.78 5.49 -14.92
CA ASP A 98 2.92 4.58 -14.80
C ASP A 98 4.26 5.34 -14.67
N LYS A 99 4.43 6.44 -15.43
CA LYS A 99 5.57 7.36 -15.27
C LYS A 99 5.71 7.86 -13.82
N ASP A 100 4.60 8.28 -13.20
CA ASP A 100 4.60 8.84 -11.84
C ASP A 100 4.93 7.78 -10.79
N VAL A 101 4.35 6.59 -10.91
CA VAL A 101 4.68 5.44 -10.06
C VAL A 101 6.15 5.07 -10.18
N ALA A 102 6.65 4.94 -11.41
CA ALA A 102 8.01 4.55 -11.70
C ALA A 102 9.03 5.56 -11.15
N ASN A 103 8.75 6.86 -11.28
CA ASN A 103 9.60 7.91 -10.75
C ASN A 103 9.52 8.05 -9.24
N ALA A 104 8.34 7.87 -8.64
CA ALA A 104 8.19 7.87 -7.19
C ALA A 104 8.99 6.75 -6.52
N ILE A 105 8.97 5.54 -7.10
CA ILE A 105 9.78 4.42 -6.63
C ILE A 105 11.27 4.78 -6.71
N ARG A 106 11.75 5.26 -7.87
CA ARG A 106 13.17 5.63 -8.05
C ARG A 106 13.59 6.73 -7.07
N TYR A 107 12.78 7.78 -6.96
CA TYR A 107 13.03 8.90 -6.05
C TYR A 107 13.12 8.43 -4.60
N ALA A 108 12.19 7.59 -4.15
CA ALA A 108 12.22 7.06 -2.79
C ALA A 108 13.48 6.23 -2.53
N VAL A 109 13.84 5.34 -3.47
CA VAL A 109 15.06 4.52 -3.40
C VAL A 109 16.31 5.40 -3.33
N ASP A 110 16.42 6.40 -4.21
CA ASP A 110 17.60 7.28 -4.30
C ASP A 110 17.73 8.21 -3.08
N ASN A 111 16.62 8.50 -2.40
CA ASN A 111 16.58 9.25 -1.15
C ASN A 111 16.66 8.36 0.10
N GLY A 112 17.08 7.10 -0.06
CA GLY A 112 17.43 6.21 1.05
C GLY A 112 16.25 5.50 1.71
N ALA A 113 15.08 5.42 1.06
CA ALA A 113 13.99 4.59 1.54
C ALA A 113 14.42 3.12 1.58
N GLN A 114 14.17 2.46 2.70
CA GLN A 114 14.44 1.03 2.88
C GLN A 114 13.20 0.17 2.67
N ILE A 115 12.03 0.77 2.85
CA ILE A 115 10.70 0.18 2.69
C ILE A 115 9.85 1.27 2.02
N ILE A 116 9.12 0.92 0.96
CA ILE A 116 8.20 1.81 0.25
C ILE A 116 6.81 1.22 0.39
N ASN A 117 5.89 1.98 0.98
CA ASN A 117 4.47 1.64 1.04
C ASN A 117 3.75 2.27 -0.16
N MET A 118 3.04 1.46 -0.93
CA MET A 118 2.30 1.83 -2.12
C MET A 118 0.83 1.51 -1.91
N SER A 119 0.11 2.47 -1.35
CA SER A 119 -1.34 2.39 -1.07
C SER A 119 -2.15 2.99 -2.21
N PHE A 120 -1.96 2.48 -3.42
CA PHE A 120 -2.68 2.88 -4.64
C PHE A 120 -2.79 1.68 -5.57
N GLY A 121 -3.63 1.76 -6.59
CA GLY A 121 -3.68 0.76 -7.64
C GLY A 121 -4.77 1.05 -8.67
N LYS A 122 -4.64 0.40 -9.83
CA LYS A 122 -5.50 0.61 -10.99
C LYS A 122 -5.63 -0.65 -11.85
N ALA A 123 -6.67 -0.67 -12.69
CA ALA A 123 -6.94 -1.78 -13.61
C ALA A 123 -6.00 -1.81 -14.84
N TYR A 124 -5.37 -0.69 -15.22
CA TYR A 124 -4.62 -0.57 -16.47
C TYR A 124 -3.23 0.05 -16.29
N SER A 125 -2.20 -0.56 -16.90
CA SER A 125 -0.82 -0.07 -16.87
C SER A 125 -0.24 -0.03 -18.30
N PRO A 126 -0.58 0.99 -19.11
CA PRO A 126 -0.14 1.08 -20.50
C PRO A 126 1.38 1.12 -20.66
N GLN A 127 2.12 1.66 -19.70
CA GLN A 127 3.58 1.79 -19.71
C GLN A 127 4.23 0.93 -18.62
N LYS A 128 3.66 -0.25 -18.34
CA LYS A 128 4.12 -1.16 -17.29
C LYS A 128 5.63 -1.43 -17.28
N GLU A 129 6.29 -1.43 -18.44
CA GLU A 129 7.75 -1.59 -18.56
C GLU A 129 8.50 -0.59 -17.67
N ALA A 130 8.08 0.69 -17.64
CA ALA A 130 8.74 1.72 -16.84
C ALA A 130 8.63 1.44 -15.34
N VAL A 131 7.49 0.92 -14.91
CA VAL A 131 7.22 0.50 -13.52
C VAL A 131 8.03 -0.75 -13.19
N ASP A 132 8.04 -1.75 -14.07
CA ASP A 132 8.80 -2.99 -13.90
C ASP A 132 10.31 -2.72 -13.75
N GLU A 133 10.85 -1.78 -14.53
CA GLU A 133 12.23 -1.30 -14.39
C GLU A 133 12.47 -0.62 -13.04
N ALA A 134 11.51 0.17 -12.53
CA ALA A 134 11.61 0.81 -11.22
C ALA A 134 11.57 -0.22 -10.08
N VAL A 135 10.71 -1.24 -10.21
CA VAL A 135 10.62 -2.36 -9.27
C VAL A 135 11.94 -3.15 -9.24
N LYS A 136 12.52 -3.45 -10.41
CA LYS A 136 13.85 -4.07 -10.51
C LYS A 136 14.96 -3.20 -9.93
N TYR A 137 14.86 -1.88 -10.12
CA TYR A 137 15.79 -0.95 -9.51
C TYR A 137 15.73 -1.01 -7.97
N ALA A 138 14.53 -0.94 -7.39
CA ALA A 138 14.32 -1.11 -5.94
C ALA A 138 14.83 -2.47 -5.42
N GLU A 139 14.61 -3.56 -6.17
CA GLU A 139 15.13 -4.89 -5.86
C GLU A 139 16.67 -4.89 -5.80
N SER A 140 17.32 -4.30 -6.81
CA SER A 140 18.79 -4.18 -6.87
C SER A 140 19.38 -3.34 -5.75
N LYS A 141 18.57 -2.45 -5.15
CA LYS A 141 18.94 -1.57 -4.04
C LYS A 141 18.49 -2.09 -2.67
N ASN A 142 17.98 -3.31 -2.62
CA ASN A 142 17.58 -3.98 -1.37
C ASN A 142 16.47 -3.21 -0.62
N VAL A 143 15.52 -2.63 -1.36
CA VAL A 143 14.37 -1.89 -0.82
C VAL A 143 13.13 -2.78 -0.87
N LEU A 144 12.40 -2.91 0.25
CA LEU A 144 11.14 -3.66 0.29
C LEU A 144 10.00 -2.81 -0.29
N LEU A 145 9.21 -3.36 -1.19
CA LEU A 145 7.99 -2.78 -1.73
C LEU A 145 6.78 -3.45 -1.06
N VAL A 146 5.92 -2.66 -0.42
CA VAL A 146 4.69 -3.10 0.25
C VAL A 146 3.51 -2.49 -0.49
N HIS A 147 2.67 -3.32 -1.10
CA HIS A 147 1.59 -2.86 -1.98
C HIS A 147 0.22 -3.31 -1.46
N ALA A 148 -0.78 -2.45 -1.64
CA ALA A 148 -2.17 -2.71 -1.30
C ALA A 148 -2.87 -3.51 -2.42
N ALA A 149 -3.56 -4.59 -2.06
CA ALA A 149 -4.15 -5.50 -3.05
C ALA A 149 -5.22 -4.87 -3.96
N GLY A 150 -5.85 -3.77 -3.54
CA GLY A 150 -7.00 -3.15 -4.21
C GLY A 150 -8.32 -3.44 -3.48
N ASN A 151 -9.37 -2.71 -3.84
CA ASN A 151 -10.63 -2.65 -3.09
C ASN A 151 -11.86 -3.04 -3.93
N GLU A 152 -11.67 -3.84 -4.98
CA GLU A 152 -12.70 -4.17 -5.98
C GLU A 152 -13.36 -5.53 -5.73
N SER A 153 -13.04 -6.20 -4.60
CA SER A 153 -13.48 -7.57 -4.28
C SER A 153 -13.07 -8.61 -5.35
N GLN A 154 -11.96 -8.37 -6.06
CA GLN A 154 -11.53 -9.19 -7.18
C GLN A 154 -10.45 -10.20 -6.80
N ASN A 155 -10.43 -11.32 -7.52
CA ASN A 155 -9.35 -12.28 -7.47
C ASN A 155 -8.22 -11.84 -8.41
N THR A 156 -7.13 -11.34 -7.83
CA THR A 156 -5.92 -10.86 -8.53
C THR A 156 -5.15 -11.93 -9.30
N ASP A 157 -5.46 -13.21 -9.07
CA ASP A 157 -4.94 -14.31 -9.90
C ASP A 157 -5.59 -14.34 -11.30
N VAL A 158 -6.74 -13.67 -11.45
CA VAL A 158 -7.55 -13.61 -12.69
C VAL A 158 -7.64 -12.18 -13.21
N GLU A 159 -8.01 -11.23 -12.36
CA GLU A 159 -8.19 -9.81 -12.69
C GLU A 159 -7.01 -9.00 -12.13
N PRO A 160 -6.07 -8.53 -12.96
CA PRO A 160 -4.88 -7.88 -12.45
C PRO A 160 -5.19 -6.49 -11.86
N ASN A 161 -4.63 -6.21 -10.68
CA ASN A 161 -4.47 -4.87 -10.14
C ASN A 161 -3.02 -4.41 -10.39
N PHE A 162 -2.80 -3.14 -10.78
CA PHE A 162 -1.48 -2.60 -11.07
C PHE A 162 -1.12 -1.44 -10.13
N PRO A 163 0.17 -1.23 -9.83
CA PRO A 163 1.30 -2.08 -10.19
C PRO A 163 1.21 -3.46 -9.53
N ASN A 164 1.84 -4.47 -10.13
CA ASN A 164 1.91 -5.80 -9.55
C ASN A 164 3.28 -6.45 -9.76
N ARG A 165 3.55 -7.45 -8.92
CA ARG A 165 4.78 -8.26 -8.94
C ARG A 165 5.01 -9.03 -10.24
N LYS A 166 3.99 -9.28 -11.07
CA LYS A 166 4.15 -10.06 -12.30
C LYS A 166 4.75 -9.16 -13.38
N LEU A 167 6.07 -9.20 -13.51
CA LEU A 167 6.78 -8.39 -14.51
C LEU A 167 6.47 -8.89 -15.93
N LYS A 168 6.56 -8.00 -16.93
CA LYS A 168 6.39 -8.36 -18.34
C LYS A 168 7.38 -9.42 -18.82
N SER A 169 8.55 -9.54 -18.17
CA SER A 169 9.52 -10.62 -18.40
C SER A 169 9.04 -12.00 -17.97
N GLY A 170 7.93 -12.10 -17.23
CA GLY A 170 7.41 -13.35 -16.64
C GLY A 170 8.07 -13.75 -15.31
N THR A 171 9.01 -12.94 -14.80
CA THR A 171 9.63 -13.16 -13.47
C THR A 171 8.92 -12.35 -12.39
N GLU A 172 9.01 -12.78 -11.15
CA GLU A 172 8.54 -12.02 -9.98
C GLU A 172 9.73 -11.49 -9.17
N PRO A 173 9.69 -10.23 -8.69
CA PRO A 173 10.70 -9.69 -7.80
C PRO A 173 10.57 -10.30 -6.40
N ASN A 174 11.69 -10.49 -5.72
CA ASN A 174 11.70 -11.08 -4.37
C ASN A 174 11.58 -10.04 -3.23
N ASN A 175 11.46 -8.76 -3.57
CA ASN A 175 11.32 -7.64 -2.63
C ASN A 175 9.90 -7.03 -2.60
N TRP A 176 8.89 -7.71 -3.16
CA TRP A 176 7.51 -7.20 -3.21
C TRP A 176 6.59 -7.99 -2.28
N ILE A 177 5.81 -7.32 -1.43
CA ILE A 177 4.76 -7.96 -0.62
C ILE A 177 3.40 -7.36 -0.93
N GLU A 178 2.45 -8.23 -1.26
CA GLU A 178 1.07 -7.84 -1.60
C GLU A 178 0.14 -8.07 -0.41
N VAL A 179 -0.63 -7.05 -0.03
CA VAL A 179 -1.37 -7.01 1.25
C VAL A 179 -2.88 -6.89 1.05
N GLY A 180 -3.63 -7.91 1.47
CA GLY A 180 -5.09 -7.87 1.60
C GLY A 180 -5.56 -7.28 2.94
N ALA A 181 -6.84 -6.92 3.01
CA ALA A 181 -7.45 -6.26 4.17
C ALA A 181 -8.36 -7.20 4.99
N LEU A 182 -8.22 -7.12 6.31
CA LEU A 182 -9.07 -7.78 7.29
C LEU A 182 -10.08 -6.80 7.89
N SER A 183 -11.22 -7.34 8.28
CA SER A 183 -12.23 -6.67 9.09
C SER A 183 -12.14 -7.13 10.54
N TRP A 184 -12.51 -6.23 11.46
CA TRP A 184 -12.73 -6.56 12.87
C TRP A 184 -14.07 -7.30 13.10
N GLU A 185 -14.97 -7.28 12.12
CA GLU A 185 -16.27 -7.95 12.16
C GLU A 185 -16.16 -9.49 12.12
N PRO A 186 -17.20 -10.22 12.56
CA PRO A 186 -17.29 -11.66 12.36
C PRO A 186 -17.05 -12.02 10.88
N ASN A 187 -16.23 -13.04 10.62
CA ASN A 187 -15.77 -13.48 9.29
C ASN A 187 -14.61 -12.69 8.66
N LYS A 188 -13.81 -11.99 9.47
CA LYS A 188 -12.37 -11.62 9.34
C LYS A 188 -11.87 -10.91 8.08
N VAL A 189 -12.40 -11.14 6.88
CA VAL A 189 -11.91 -10.52 5.64
C VAL A 189 -12.77 -9.31 5.30
N ALA A 190 -12.13 -8.20 4.91
CA ALA A 190 -12.86 -7.03 4.47
C ALA A 190 -13.55 -7.33 3.14
N ASN A 191 -14.86 -7.05 3.04
CA ASN A 191 -15.65 -7.43 1.86
C ASN A 191 -15.14 -6.81 0.55
N PHE A 192 -14.54 -5.61 0.62
CA PHE A 192 -13.93 -4.92 -0.52
C PHE A 192 -12.56 -5.48 -0.91
N SER A 193 -11.87 -6.23 -0.04
CA SER A 193 -10.47 -6.59 -0.29
C SER A 193 -10.34 -7.41 -1.56
N ASN A 194 -9.44 -7.01 -2.45
CA ASN A 194 -8.91 -7.95 -3.43
C ASN A 194 -8.16 -9.08 -2.72
N TYR A 195 -8.13 -10.23 -3.37
CA TYR A 195 -7.56 -11.48 -2.86
C TYR A 195 -6.88 -12.25 -3.99
N GLY A 196 -6.18 -13.34 -3.66
CA GLY A 196 -5.60 -14.23 -4.65
C GLY A 196 -4.63 -15.19 -3.99
N LYS A 197 -4.80 -16.49 -4.24
CA LYS A 197 -3.95 -17.54 -3.64
C LYS A 197 -2.49 -17.39 -4.02
N LYS A 198 -2.21 -16.84 -5.21
CA LYS A 198 -0.85 -16.52 -5.68
C LYS A 198 -0.58 -15.02 -5.64
N GLY A 199 -1.59 -14.22 -5.92
CA GLY A 199 -1.52 -12.77 -6.11
C GLY A 199 -1.38 -11.98 -4.81
N VAL A 200 -1.92 -12.45 -3.69
CA VAL A 200 -1.81 -11.81 -2.36
C VAL A 200 -0.91 -12.63 -1.44
N ASP A 201 0.03 -11.99 -0.75
CA ASP A 201 0.98 -12.69 0.12
C ASP A 201 0.41 -12.94 1.52
N LEU A 202 -0.16 -11.90 2.13
CA LEU A 202 -0.74 -11.96 3.46
C LEU A 202 -1.82 -10.91 3.66
N PHE A 203 -2.51 -10.99 4.78
CA PHE A 203 -3.56 -10.04 5.16
C PHE A 203 -3.18 -9.25 6.41
N SER A 204 -3.78 -8.08 6.58
CA SER A 204 -3.64 -7.26 7.79
C SER A 204 -4.89 -6.39 8.04
N PRO A 205 -5.08 -5.83 9.24
CA PRO A 205 -6.25 -5.00 9.54
C PRO A 205 -6.41 -3.83 8.55
N GLY A 206 -7.60 -3.68 7.96
CA GLY A 206 -7.88 -2.62 6.99
C GLY A 206 -9.28 -2.01 7.06
N VAL A 207 -10.09 -2.37 8.06
CA VAL A 207 -11.43 -1.77 8.30
C VAL A 207 -11.41 -1.00 9.63
N ALA A 208 -12.00 0.21 9.62
CA ALA A 208 -12.09 1.15 10.72
C ALA A 208 -10.73 1.45 11.37
N LEU A 209 -9.69 1.64 10.54
CA LEU A 209 -8.37 1.97 11.05
C LEU A 209 -8.34 3.44 11.45
N TYR A 210 -8.24 3.68 12.76
CA TYR A 210 -8.09 5.02 13.32
C TYR A 210 -6.66 5.54 13.15
N SER A 211 -6.48 6.64 12.42
CA SER A 211 -5.16 7.24 12.17
C SER A 211 -5.24 8.76 11.95
N THR A 212 -4.08 9.41 11.82
CA THR A 212 -3.92 10.85 11.65
C THR A 212 -4.48 11.36 10.32
N VAL A 213 -5.14 12.51 10.33
CA VAL A 213 -5.48 13.27 9.10
C VAL A 213 -5.06 14.74 9.28
N PRO A 214 -4.94 15.54 8.20
CA PRO A 214 -4.48 16.92 8.29
C PRO A 214 -5.26 17.78 9.29
N GLY A 215 -4.57 18.78 9.85
CA GLY A 215 -5.18 19.72 10.79
C GLY A 215 -5.33 19.19 12.22
N SER A 216 -4.40 18.33 12.67
CA SER A 216 -4.38 17.76 14.03
C SER A 216 -5.66 16.97 14.36
N LYS A 217 -6.13 16.21 13.39
CA LYS A 217 -7.35 15.39 13.47
C LYS A 217 -7.03 13.93 13.27
N TYR A 218 -8.02 13.09 13.54
CA TYR A 218 -7.95 11.65 13.40
C TYR A 218 -9.28 11.12 12.88
N GLU A 219 -9.22 10.13 12.00
CA GLU A 219 -10.39 9.52 11.37
C GLU A 219 -10.20 8.01 11.21
N GLU A 220 -11.31 7.29 11.15
CA GLU A 220 -11.34 5.87 10.80
C GLU A 220 -11.50 5.75 9.28
N LEU A 221 -10.61 5.02 8.62
CA LEU A 221 -10.69 4.72 7.19
C LEU A 221 -10.65 3.23 6.92
N ASP A 222 -11.23 2.87 5.78
CA ASP A 222 -11.29 1.52 5.24
C ASP A 222 -10.44 1.41 3.97
N GLY A 223 -9.76 0.28 3.82
CA GLY A 223 -9.09 -0.07 2.57
C GLY A 223 -7.89 -0.99 2.76
N THR A 224 -7.51 -1.69 1.70
CA THR A 224 -6.17 -2.30 1.59
C THR A 224 -5.07 -1.25 1.69
N SER A 225 -5.39 0.00 1.36
CA SER A 225 -4.57 1.18 1.62
C SER A 225 -4.20 1.40 3.09
N MET A 226 -5.04 0.94 4.04
CA MET A 226 -4.80 1.01 5.48
C MET A 226 -4.13 -0.28 5.99
N ALA A 227 -4.33 -1.40 5.28
CA ALA A 227 -3.71 -2.68 5.57
C ALA A 227 -2.19 -2.67 5.25
N ALA A 228 -1.83 -2.24 4.03
CA ALA A 228 -0.44 -2.13 3.58
C ALA A 228 0.50 -1.40 4.58
N PRO A 229 0.15 -0.22 5.14
CA PRO A 229 1.02 0.48 6.09
C PRO A 229 1.16 -0.24 7.43
N VAL A 230 0.22 -1.10 7.85
CA VAL A 230 0.43 -1.97 9.02
C VAL A 230 1.62 -2.90 8.76
N VAL A 231 1.66 -3.53 7.58
CA VAL A 231 2.74 -4.44 7.18
C VAL A 231 4.05 -3.68 7.00
N ALA A 232 4.03 -2.50 6.38
CA ALA A 232 5.20 -1.63 6.26
C ALA A 232 5.75 -1.21 7.64
N GLY A 233 4.87 -0.93 8.60
CA GLY A 233 5.24 -0.65 9.98
C GLY A 233 5.89 -1.84 10.68
N VAL A 234 5.36 -3.06 10.51
CA VAL A 234 5.99 -4.28 11.05
C VAL A 234 7.36 -4.52 10.39
N ALA A 235 7.46 -4.31 9.08
CA ALA A 235 8.72 -4.40 8.35
C ALA A 235 9.76 -3.40 8.89
N ALA A 236 9.36 -2.15 9.16
CA ALA A 236 10.21 -1.11 9.73
C ALA A 236 10.65 -1.46 11.16
N LEU A 237 9.72 -1.97 11.99
CA LEU A 237 10.03 -2.47 13.32
C LEU A 237 11.11 -3.55 13.27
N VAL A 238 10.94 -4.60 12.46
CA VAL A 238 11.93 -5.67 12.32
C VAL A 238 13.27 -5.10 11.83
N LYS A 239 13.26 -4.30 10.77
CA LYS A 239 14.50 -3.75 10.20
C LYS A 239 15.24 -2.82 11.17
N SER A 240 14.54 -2.16 12.09
CA SER A 240 15.18 -1.31 13.12
C SER A 240 16.06 -2.09 14.10
N TYR A 241 15.69 -3.34 14.42
CA TYR A 241 16.47 -4.24 15.27
C TYR A 241 17.47 -5.10 14.49
N PHE A 242 17.15 -5.42 13.22
CA PHE A 242 17.96 -6.28 12.35
C PHE A 242 18.36 -5.54 11.07
N PRO A 243 19.19 -4.47 11.14
CA PRO A 243 19.43 -3.55 10.01
C PRO A 243 20.05 -4.22 8.78
N LYS A 244 20.72 -5.36 8.97
CA LYS A 244 21.37 -6.13 7.89
C LYS A 244 20.44 -7.07 7.14
N ILE A 245 19.20 -7.25 7.59
CA ILE A 245 18.23 -8.09 6.88
C ILE A 245 17.99 -7.53 5.47
N THR A 246 18.09 -8.38 4.46
CA THR A 246 17.79 -7.98 3.07
C THR A 246 16.28 -7.81 2.88
N ALA A 247 15.85 -7.06 1.88
CA ALA A 247 14.43 -6.92 1.53
C ALA A 247 13.80 -8.28 1.20
N ALA A 248 14.53 -9.15 0.50
CA ALA A 248 14.08 -10.51 0.21
C ALA A 248 13.90 -11.35 1.48
N GLN A 249 14.85 -11.28 2.41
CA GLN A 249 14.75 -11.94 3.71
C GLN A 249 13.61 -11.35 4.55
N LEU A 250 13.45 -10.03 4.55
CA LEU A 250 12.39 -9.36 5.31
C LEU A 250 11.01 -9.74 4.77
N ARG A 251 10.82 -9.76 3.45
CA ARG A 251 9.60 -10.28 2.81
C ARG A 251 9.31 -11.71 3.26
N GLN A 252 10.28 -12.61 3.12
CA GLN A 252 10.12 -14.01 3.49
C GLN A 252 9.78 -14.17 4.97
N LEU A 253 10.46 -13.43 5.84
CA LEU A 253 10.24 -13.44 7.28
C LEU A 253 8.83 -12.98 7.66
N LEU A 254 8.33 -11.91 7.04
CA LEU A 254 6.97 -11.41 7.29
C LEU A 254 5.90 -12.44 6.90
N ILE A 255 6.10 -13.15 5.78
CA ILE A 255 5.19 -14.21 5.31
C ILE A 255 5.27 -15.45 6.22
N GLU A 256 6.47 -15.90 6.58
CA GLU A 256 6.66 -17.08 7.44
C GLU A 256 6.17 -16.89 8.87
N SER A 257 6.21 -15.65 9.38
CA SER A 257 5.81 -15.32 10.74
C SER A 257 4.32 -15.00 10.93
N THR A 258 3.53 -15.04 9.85
CA THR A 258 2.08 -14.86 9.90
C THR A 258 1.39 -15.78 10.92
N VAL A 259 0.31 -15.31 11.53
CA VAL A 259 -0.63 -16.19 12.24
C VAL A 259 -1.53 -16.83 11.19
N LYS A 260 -1.34 -18.14 10.98
CA LYS A 260 -2.00 -18.88 9.90
C LYS A 260 -3.31 -19.50 10.37
N PHE A 261 -4.33 -19.41 9.53
CA PHE A 261 -5.63 -20.06 9.73
C PHE A 261 -6.23 -20.51 8.38
N PRO A 262 -5.48 -21.27 7.56
CA PRO A 262 -5.83 -21.53 6.16
C PRO A 262 -7.15 -22.30 5.99
N GLU A 263 -7.52 -23.15 6.95
CA GLU A 263 -8.75 -23.95 6.91
C GLU A 263 -9.98 -23.18 7.43
N GLN A 264 -9.77 -22.03 8.08
CA GLN A 264 -10.88 -21.24 8.62
C GLN A 264 -11.77 -20.76 7.48
N GLN A 265 -13.06 -21.04 7.57
CA GLN A 265 -14.06 -20.50 6.65
C GLN A 265 -14.29 -19.02 6.96
N VAL A 266 -14.23 -18.21 5.90
CA VAL A 266 -14.46 -16.76 5.93
C VAL A 266 -15.35 -16.36 4.75
N ASN A 267 -15.92 -15.16 4.81
CA ASN A 267 -16.64 -14.62 3.67
C ASN A 267 -15.70 -14.46 2.47
N GLN A 268 -16.13 -14.91 1.30
CA GLN A 268 -15.46 -14.55 0.06
C GLN A 268 -15.70 -13.07 -0.22
N PRO A 269 -14.66 -12.24 -0.44
CA PRO A 269 -14.85 -10.83 -0.78
C PRO A 269 -15.77 -10.66 -1.98
N GLY A 270 -16.79 -9.80 -1.84
CA GLY A 270 -17.78 -9.50 -2.89
C GLY A 270 -18.78 -10.61 -3.20
N GLY A 271 -18.75 -11.73 -2.46
CA GLY A 271 -19.62 -12.89 -2.69
C GLY A 271 -20.51 -13.24 -1.50
N GLU A 272 -21.53 -14.05 -1.75
CA GLU A 272 -22.45 -14.55 -0.71
C GLU A 272 -21.97 -15.87 -0.06
N GLY A 273 -20.80 -16.38 -0.46
CA GLY A 273 -20.25 -17.67 -0.06
C GLY A 273 -19.17 -17.61 1.01
N GLN A 274 -18.91 -18.78 1.62
CA GLN A 274 -17.73 -19.00 2.44
C GLN A 274 -16.60 -19.60 1.60
N VAL A 275 -15.36 -19.29 1.95
CA VAL A 275 -14.16 -19.86 1.37
C VAL A 275 -13.12 -20.11 2.47
N ALA A 276 -12.28 -21.12 2.29
CA ALA A 276 -11.14 -21.33 3.18
C ALA A 276 -10.15 -20.16 3.03
N PHE A 277 -9.70 -19.58 4.14
CA PHE A 277 -8.82 -18.42 4.13
C PHE A 277 -7.51 -18.66 3.33
N GLY A 278 -7.03 -19.90 3.30
CA GLY A 278 -5.86 -20.32 2.52
C GLY A 278 -6.04 -20.22 1.00
N GLU A 279 -7.26 -20.02 0.51
CA GLU A 279 -7.53 -19.74 -0.92
C GLU A 279 -7.47 -18.24 -1.24
N LEU A 280 -7.41 -17.36 -0.23
CA LEU A 280 -7.40 -15.91 -0.40
C LEU A 280 -6.00 -15.30 -0.44
N SER A 281 -4.97 -16.00 0.07
CA SER A 281 -3.57 -15.55 0.04
C SER A 281 -2.60 -16.71 0.06
N ASN A 282 -1.35 -16.44 -0.34
CA ASN A 282 -0.25 -17.39 -0.34
C ASN A 282 0.07 -17.93 1.07
N SER A 283 0.10 -17.05 2.08
CA SER A 283 0.41 -17.45 3.45
C SER A 283 -0.75 -18.13 4.16
N GLY A 284 -1.99 -17.84 3.76
CA GLY A 284 -3.18 -18.18 4.53
C GLY A 284 -3.14 -17.62 5.96
N GLY A 285 -2.50 -16.46 6.17
CA GLY A 285 -2.37 -15.85 7.49
C GLY A 285 -2.36 -14.32 7.52
N GLU A 286 -2.47 -13.78 8.73
CA GLU A 286 -2.34 -12.35 9.00
C GLU A 286 -0.93 -11.99 9.50
N VAL A 287 -0.48 -10.77 9.19
CA VAL A 287 0.79 -10.23 9.69
C VAL A 287 0.82 -10.21 11.22
N ASN A 288 1.98 -10.55 11.81
CA ASN A 288 2.13 -10.54 13.27
C ASN A 288 3.52 -10.02 13.69
N ALA A 289 3.55 -8.87 14.36
CA ALA A 289 4.78 -8.20 14.76
C ALA A 289 5.63 -9.02 15.75
N TYR A 290 4.99 -9.65 16.73
CA TYR A 290 5.68 -10.45 17.75
C TYR A 290 6.37 -11.67 17.14
N ASN A 291 5.64 -12.43 16.31
CA ASN A 291 6.19 -13.58 15.61
C ASN A 291 7.31 -13.18 14.65
N ALA A 292 7.18 -12.03 13.96
CA ALA A 292 8.20 -11.53 13.05
C ALA A 292 9.52 -11.24 13.79
N VAL A 293 9.46 -10.52 14.92
CA VAL A 293 10.65 -10.25 15.75
C VAL A 293 11.25 -11.54 16.31
N LYS A 294 10.40 -12.47 16.78
CA LYS A 294 10.86 -13.77 17.29
C LYS A 294 11.60 -14.58 16.22
N LEU A 295 11.05 -14.66 15.01
CA LEU A 295 11.67 -15.37 13.90
C LEU A 295 12.97 -14.69 13.44
N ALA A 296 13.01 -13.35 13.48
CA ALA A 296 14.23 -12.59 13.17
C ALA A 296 15.37 -12.91 14.13
N LEU A 297 15.08 -13.00 15.44
CA LEU A 297 16.05 -13.42 16.46
C LEU A 297 16.58 -14.83 16.21
N GLU A 298 15.72 -15.75 15.76
CA GLU A 298 16.14 -17.12 15.41
C GLU A 298 17.03 -17.12 14.16
N TRP A 299 16.70 -16.32 13.14
CA TRP A 299 17.50 -16.18 11.93
C TRP A 299 18.86 -15.54 12.17
N GLU A 300 18.93 -14.52 13.03
CA GLU A 300 20.20 -13.90 13.43
C GLU A 300 21.09 -14.89 14.18
N LYS A 301 20.54 -15.62 15.17
CA LYS A 301 21.28 -16.68 15.90
C LYS A 301 21.80 -17.79 14.99
N ALA A 302 21.04 -18.11 13.94
CA ALA A 302 21.42 -19.09 12.93
C ALA A 302 22.39 -18.53 11.86
N GLY A 303 22.79 -17.27 11.94
CA GLY A 303 23.69 -16.63 10.98
C GLY A 303 23.07 -16.43 9.58
N LYS A 304 21.73 -16.41 9.49
CA LYS A 304 21.00 -16.14 8.24
C LYS A 304 20.95 -14.64 7.93
N ILE A 305 20.89 -13.79 8.96
CA ILE A 305 21.03 -12.33 8.85
C ILE A 305 22.50 -12.00 9.10
N LYS A 306 23.23 -11.52 8.08
CA LYS A 306 24.70 -11.34 8.12
C LYS A 306 25.11 -9.90 8.00
#